data_AF-A0A1A2SE15-F1
#
_entry.id   AF-A0A1A2SE15-F1
#
_cell.length_a   1.000
_cell.length_b   1.000
_cell.length_c   1.000
_cell.angle_alpha   90.00
_cell.angle_beta   90.00
_cell.angle_gamma   90.00
#
_symmetry.space_group_name_H-M   'P 1'
#
loop_
_entity.id
_entity.type
_entity.pdbx_description
1 polymer ?
#
loop_
_entity_poly.entity_id
_entity_poly.type
_entity_poly.pdbx_seq_one_letter_code
_entity_poly.pdbx_strand_id
1 'polypeptide(L)'
;MVGLAADGWHGSAVVASGVAAYFYVRVIVSMFFTEATEDTPHVLAPGFLSKAAIAVCAAVTVVLGIFPQPLLDLADQAAVLLH
;
A
#
# COMPACT_ATOMS: atom_id res chain seq x y z
N MET A 1 17.98 26.79 -11.33
CA MET A 1 16.59 27.15 -10.92
C MET A 1 15.89 25.93 -10.32
N VAL A 2 16.37 25.43 -9.17
CA VAL A 2 15.72 24.38 -8.37
C VAL A 2 15.90 24.81 -6.92
N GLY A 3 15.06 25.73 -6.46
CA GLY A 3 15.25 26.35 -5.13
C GLY A 3 14.09 27.23 -4.67
N LEU A 4 12.91 27.08 -5.29
CA LEU A 4 11.74 27.92 -5.01
C LEU A 4 10.42 27.10 -4.90
N ALA A 5 10.54 25.78 -4.75
CA ALA A 5 9.41 24.88 -4.45
C ALA A 5 9.68 24.07 -3.17
N ALA A 6 10.66 24.51 -2.37
CA ALA A 6 11.12 23.86 -1.13
C ALA A 6 10.71 24.68 0.11
N ASP A 7 9.73 25.55 -0.06
CA ASP A 7 9.26 26.55 0.89
C ASP A 7 7.77 26.32 1.13
N GLY A 8 7.43 25.69 2.26
CA GLY A 8 6.09 25.66 2.85
C GLY A 8 5.21 24.42 2.60
N TRP A 9 5.51 23.55 1.63
CA TRP A 9 4.58 22.46 1.24
C TRP A 9 4.89 21.07 1.83
N HIS A 10 6.05 20.86 2.45
CA HIS A 10 6.54 19.53 2.91
C HIS A 10 5.66 18.82 3.94
N GLY A 11 4.85 19.58 4.69
CA GLY A 11 3.91 19.01 5.67
C GLY A 11 2.66 18.40 5.03
N SER A 12 2.25 18.86 3.85
CA SER A 12 0.97 18.45 3.24
C SER A 12 0.93 16.95 2.91
N ALA A 13 2.04 16.38 2.42
CA ALA A 13 2.16 14.95 2.15
C ALA A 13 2.12 14.12 3.44
N VAL A 14 2.75 14.61 4.50
CA VAL A 14 2.76 13.94 5.81
C VAL A 14 1.37 14.01 6.46
N VAL A 15 0.71 15.16 6.38
CA VAL A 15 -0.67 15.34 6.83
C VAL A 15 -1.62 14.45 6.02
N ALA A 16 -1.47 14.40 4.71
CA ALA A 16 -2.26 13.51 3.85
C ALA A 16 -2.02 12.02 4.19
N SER A 17 -0.78 11.62 4.46
CA SER A 17 -0.44 10.27 4.95
C SER A 17 -1.10 9.97 6.31
N GLY A 18 -1.12 10.94 7.22
CA GLY A 18 -1.83 10.83 8.51
C GLY A 18 -3.35 10.65 8.35
N VAL A 19 -3.97 11.38 7.43
CA VAL A 19 -5.39 11.21 7.09
C VAL A 19 -5.65 9.82 6.49
N ALA A 20 -4.78 9.37 5.58
CA ALA A 20 -4.88 8.02 5.02
C ALA A 20 -4.73 6.94 6.10
N ALA A 21 -3.79 7.11 7.04
CA ALA A 21 -3.60 6.19 8.16
C ALA A 21 -4.85 6.07 9.04
N TYR A 22 -5.54 7.18 9.34
CA TYR A 22 -6.82 7.15 10.07
C TYR A 22 -7.88 6.31 9.34
N PHE A 23 -8.01 6.49 8.02
CA PHE A 23 -8.94 5.70 7.21
C PHE A 23 -8.61 4.20 7.25
N TYR A 24 -7.34 3.83 7.07
CA TYR A 24 -6.90 2.43 7.16
C TYR A 24 -7.16 1.82 8.52
N VAL A 25 -6.80 2.52 9.61
CA VAL A 25 -7.05 2.03 10.97
C VAL A 25 -8.54 1.82 11.20
N ARG A 26 -9.39 2.74 10.75
CA ARG A 26 -10.86 2.58 10.85
C ARG A 26 -11.36 1.33 10.13
N VAL A 27 -10.85 1.06 8.92
CA VAL A 27 -11.18 -0.15 8.17
C VAL A 27 -10.72 -1.40 8.92
N ILE A 28 -9.49 -1.41 9.43
CA ILE A 28 -8.95 -2.53 10.22
C ILE A 28 -9.81 -2.79 11.46
N VAL A 29 -10.19 -1.73 12.19
CA VAL A 29 -11.04 -1.84 13.38
C VAL A 29 -12.41 -2.39 13.04
N SER A 30 -13.02 -1.92 11.95
CA SER A 30 -14.29 -2.43 11.46
C SER A 30 -14.21 -3.89 11.01
N MET A 31 -13.06 -4.37 10.55
CA MET A 31 -12.88 -5.76 10.11
C MET A 31 -12.61 -6.74 11.26
N PHE A 32 -11.82 -6.35 12.26
CA PHE A 32 -11.36 -7.28 13.31
C PHE A 32 -12.04 -7.10 14.67
N PHE A 33 -12.54 -5.92 15.00
CA PHE A 33 -13.10 -5.61 16.33
C PHE A 33 -14.62 -5.34 16.31
N THR A 34 -15.27 -5.41 15.15
CA THR A 34 -16.73 -5.28 15.03
C THR A 34 -17.34 -6.66 14.83
N GLU A 35 -18.36 -6.99 15.63
CA GLU A 35 -19.05 -8.27 15.52
C GLU A 35 -19.87 -8.34 14.22
N ALA A 36 -19.90 -9.53 13.61
CA ALA A 36 -20.76 -9.79 12.47
C ALA A 36 -22.23 -9.76 12.91
N THR A 37 -23.04 -8.91 12.29
CA THR A 37 -24.50 -8.90 12.46
C THR A 37 -25.18 -10.02 11.66
N GLU A 38 -26.44 -10.32 11.93
CA GLU A 38 -27.22 -11.36 11.24
C GLU A 38 -27.33 -11.12 9.72
N ASP A 39 -27.27 -9.86 9.28
CA ASP A 39 -27.24 -9.47 7.86
C ASP A 39 -25.84 -9.49 7.22
N THR A 40 -24.80 -9.97 7.93
CA THR A 40 -23.43 -9.98 7.38
C THR A 40 -23.36 -10.98 6.23
N PRO A 41 -23.01 -10.55 5.00
CA PRO A 41 -22.95 -11.44 3.84
C PRO A 41 -22.00 -12.61 4.11
N HIS A 42 -22.47 -13.83 3.86
CA HIS A 42 -21.65 -15.03 4.02
C HIS A 42 -20.57 -15.02 2.93
N VAL A 43 -19.34 -14.66 3.30
CA VAL A 43 -18.21 -14.65 2.37
C VAL A 43 -17.86 -16.08 1.99
N LEU A 44 -18.00 -16.41 0.71
CA LEU A 44 -17.51 -17.68 0.18
C LEU A 44 -15.99 -17.74 0.33
N ALA A 45 -15.49 -18.89 0.77
CA ALA A 45 -14.05 -19.08 0.92
C ALA A 45 -13.38 -18.82 -0.44
N PRO A 46 -12.37 -17.93 -0.51
CA PRO A 46 -11.66 -17.69 -1.75
C PRO A 46 -11.03 -18.99 -2.25
N GLY A 47 -11.17 -19.25 -3.55
CA GLY A 47 -10.62 -20.44 -4.19
C GLY A 47 -9.09 -20.52 -4.05
N PHE A 48 -8.52 -21.70 -4.34
CA PHE A 48 -7.08 -21.95 -4.21
C PHE A 48 -6.22 -20.93 -4.97
N LEU A 49 -6.64 -20.57 -6.20
CA LEU A 49 -5.92 -19.62 -7.04
C LEU A 49 -5.88 -18.20 -6.42
N SER A 50 -6.98 -17.74 -5.83
CA SER A 50 -7.04 -16.43 -5.16
C SER A 50 -6.12 -16.39 -3.93
N LYS A 51 -6.09 -17.47 -3.13
CA LYS A 51 -5.19 -17.57 -1.98
C LYS A 51 -3.72 -17.57 -2.42
N ALA A 52 -3.39 -18.32 -3.48
CA ALA A 52 -2.04 -18.35 -4.03
C ALA A 52 -1.62 -16.96 -4.55
N ALA A 53 -2.50 -16.27 -5.28
CA ALA A 53 -2.23 -14.91 -5.76
C ALA A 53 -1.96 -13.94 -4.61
N ILE A 54 -2.80 -13.95 -3.55
CA ILE A 54 -2.59 -13.12 -2.35
C ILE A 54 -1.26 -13.44 -1.68
N ALA A 55 -0.93 -14.73 -1.50
CA ALA A 55 0.31 -15.16 -0.87
C ALA A 55 1.55 -14.73 -1.67
N VAL A 56 1.51 -14.85 -3.00
CA VAL A 56 2.60 -14.39 -3.88
C VAL A 56 2.76 -12.88 -3.79
N CYS A 57 1.67 -12.11 -3.90
CA CYS A 57 1.73 -10.65 -3.78
C CYS A 57 2.29 -10.22 -2.42
N ALA A 58 1.86 -10.86 -1.33
CA ALA A 58 2.37 -10.59 0.01
C ALA A 58 3.86 -10.90 0.11
N ALA A 59 4.31 -12.05 -0.39
CA ALA A 59 5.72 -12.43 -0.39
C ALA A 59 6.57 -11.44 -1.19
N VAL A 60 6.13 -11.04 -2.39
CA VAL A 60 6.83 -10.05 -3.21
C VAL A 60 6.92 -8.69 -2.49
N THR A 61 5.82 -8.25 -1.85
CA THR A 61 5.80 -6.99 -1.09
C THR A 61 6.82 -7.01 0.05
N VAL A 62 6.90 -8.12 0.78
CA VAL A 62 7.87 -8.29 1.88
C VAL A 62 9.29 -8.34 1.34
N VAL A 63 9.55 -9.12 0.29
CA VAL A 63 10.90 -9.24 -0.31
C VAL A 63 11.38 -7.89 -0.84
N LEU A 64 10.54 -7.17 -1.59
CA LEU A 64 10.89 -5.84 -2.10
C LEU A 64 10.99 -4.79 -0.99
N GLY A 65 10.22 -4.94 0.09
CA GLY A 65 10.32 -4.07 1.26
C GLY A 65 11.64 -4.26 2.03
N ILE A 66 12.13 -5.50 2.15
CA ILE A 66 13.40 -5.82 2.83
C ILE A 66 14.60 -5.56 1.91
N PHE A 67 14.50 -5.95 0.63
CA PHE A 67 15.52 -5.81 -0.39
C PHE A 67 14.98 -4.93 -1.53
N PRO A 68 15.04 -3.59 -1.40
CA PRO A 68 14.47 -2.67 -2.39
C PRO A 68 15.31 -2.54 -3.66
N GLN A 69 16.56 -3.00 -3.65
CA GLN A 69 17.52 -2.78 -4.73
C GLN A 69 17.03 -3.23 -6.12
N PRO A 70 16.40 -4.41 -6.29
CA PRO A 70 15.84 -4.82 -7.59
C PRO A 70 14.81 -3.82 -8.14
N LEU A 71 13.99 -3.22 -7.28
CA LEU A 71 13.00 -2.22 -7.72
C LEU A 71 13.67 -0.92 -8.15
N LEU A 72 14.75 -0.51 -7.48
CA LEU A 72 15.51 0.68 -7.82
C LEU A 72 16.25 0.53 -9.15
N ASP A 73 16.86 -0.63 -9.39
CA ASP A 73 17.53 -0.93 -10.65
C ASP A 73 16.55 -0.88 -11.85
N LEU A 74 15.32 -1.39 -11.65
CA LEU A 74 14.24 -1.29 -12.65
C LEU A 74 13.80 0.16 -12.88
N ALA A 75 13.69 0.97 -11.82
CA ALA A 75 13.31 2.37 -11.91
C ALA A 75 14.37 3.21 -12.64
N ASP A 76 15.66 2.95 -12.38
CA ASP A 76 16.77 3.62 -13.06
C ASP A 76 16.78 3.31 -14.57
N GLN A 77 16.60 2.03 -14.93
CA GLN A 77 16.43 1.61 -16.32
C GLN A 77 15.21 2.27 -17.00
N ALA A 78 14.09 2.40 -16.29
CA ALA A 78 12.89 3.06 -16.83
C ALA A 78 13.10 4.57 -17.00
N ALA A 79 13.85 5.21 -16.11
CA ALA A 79 14.16 6.65 -16.19
C ALA A 79 15.02 7.00 -17.41
N VAL A 80 15.91 6.09 -17.84
CA VAL A 80 16.71 6.26 -19.06
C VAL A 80 15.84 6.33 -20.33
N LEU A 81 14.65 5.71 -20.35
CA LEU A 81 13.72 5.78 -21.49
C LEU A 81 12.91 7.09 -21.55
N LEU A 82 12.91 7.87 -20.46
CA LEU A 82 12.22 9.16 -20.36
C LEU A 82 13.14 10.36 -20.67
N HIS A 83 14.42 10.09 -20.96
CA HIS A 83 15.42 11.07 -21.38
C HIS A 83 15.63 11.00 -22.89
#